data_AF-A0A972Z0T6-F1
#
_entry.id   AF-A0A972Z0T6-F1
#
_cell.length_a   1.000
_cell.length_b   1.000
_cell.length_c   1.000
_cell.angle_alpha   90.00
_cell.angle_beta   90.00
_cell.angle_gamma   90.00
#
_symmetry.space_group_name_H-M   'P 1'
#
loop_
_entity.id
_entity.type
_entity.pdbx_description
1 polymer ?
#
loop_
_entity_poly.entity_id
_entity_poly.type
_entity_poly.pdbx_seq_one_letter_code
_entity_poly.pdbx_strand_id
1 'polypeptide(L)'
;MLHTLETKQLKPELSKPLNKLVLLTFLLVISYFGYEKYVFHKAEQTETTVLILSPQVNDIYFLDFRSLSDKLQRKNKYKLAKIVRVSDDNVAIVYGRVFYQWQYSVVNSIQYGDLSNDDYFMLLPEYIPFSKIKEMRGNGAIYLVKRPMQNKLYGNFVMSE
;
A
#
# COMPACT_ATOMS: atom_id res chain seq x y z
N MET A 1 22.40 62.96 -42.09
CA MET A 1 21.07 62.39 -42.35
C MET A 1 21.12 60.94 -41.87
N LEU A 2 20.66 60.68 -40.64
CA LEU A 2 20.85 59.39 -39.97
C LEU A 2 19.58 58.56 -40.18
N HIS A 3 19.66 57.47 -40.95
CA HIS A 3 18.55 56.55 -41.10
C HIS A 3 18.40 55.72 -39.82
N THR A 4 17.32 55.97 -39.08
CA THR A 4 16.88 55.16 -37.95
C THR A 4 16.45 53.78 -38.47
N LEU A 5 17.27 52.77 -38.23
CA LEU A 5 16.87 51.37 -38.39
C LEU A 5 15.85 51.04 -37.30
N GLU A 6 14.57 51.01 -37.66
CA GLU A 6 13.54 50.44 -36.80
C GLU A 6 13.83 48.95 -36.57
N THR A 7 14.36 48.62 -35.39
CA THR A 7 14.41 47.25 -34.89
C THR A 7 12.98 46.78 -34.65
N LYS A 8 12.43 46.04 -35.63
CA LYS A 8 11.15 45.36 -35.52
C LYS A 8 11.23 44.36 -34.36
N GLN A 9 10.73 44.77 -33.20
CA GLN A 9 10.61 43.92 -32.01
C GLN A 9 9.70 42.73 -32.35
N LEU A 10 10.32 41.59 -32.65
CA LEU A 10 9.64 40.34 -32.95
C LEU A 10 9.00 39.82 -31.65
N LYS A 11 7.77 40.28 -31.36
CA LYS A 11 6.97 39.79 -30.24
C LYS A 11 6.89 38.26 -30.32
N PRO A 12 7.21 37.49 -29.26
CA PRO A 12 7.41 36.06 -29.40
C PRO A 12 6.05 35.34 -29.44
N GLU A 13 5.40 35.36 -30.60
CA GLU A 13 4.20 34.53 -30.85
C GLU A 13 4.53 33.04 -30.73
N LEU A 14 5.81 32.67 -30.84
CA LEU A 14 6.34 31.32 -30.64
C LEU A 14 6.22 30.80 -29.20
N SER A 15 6.06 31.69 -28.21
CA SER A 15 5.90 31.29 -26.80
C SER A 15 4.59 30.56 -26.51
N LYS A 16 3.51 30.90 -27.23
CA LYS A 16 2.18 30.28 -27.03
C LYS A 16 2.12 28.81 -27.45
N PRO A 17 2.57 28.40 -28.66
CA PRO A 17 2.61 26.97 -29.03
C PRO A 17 3.65 26.21 -28.20
N LEU A 18 4.77 26.82 -27.83
CA LEU A 18 5.77 26.20 -26.97
C LEU A 18 5.22 25.89 -25.58
N ASN A 19 4.50 26.82 -24.95
CA ASN A 19 3.85 26.60 -23.66
C ASN A 19 2.78 25.50 -23.72
N LYS A 20 2.04 25.40 -24.83
CA LYS A 20 1.07 24.32 -25.06
C LYS A 20 1.75 22.95 -25.20
N LEU A 21 2.91 22.89 -25.87
CA LEU A 21 3.71 21.66 -25.98
C LEU A 21 4.32 21.25 -24.63
N VAL A 22 4.81 22.21 -23.85
CA VAL A 22 5.31 21.96 -22.49
C VAL A 22 4.17 21.46 -21.57
N LEU A 23 2.99 22.06 -21.65
CA LEU A 23 1.82 21.59 -20.90
C LEU A 23 1.39 20.18 -21.33
N LEU A 24 1.36 19.90 -22.63
CA LEU A 24 1.01 18.58 -23.16
C LEU A 24 2.01 17.51 -22.71
N THR A 25 3.31 17.80 -22.78
CA THR A 25 4.35 16.88 -22.30
C THR A 25 4.22 16.64 -20.80
N PHE A 26 3.94 17.67 -20.00
CA PHE A 26 3.69 17.50 -18.57
C PHE A 26 2.47 16.62 -18.27
N LEU A 27 1.37 16.79 -19.00
CA LEU A 27 0.18 15.95 -18.88
C LEU A 27 0.48 14.49 -19.24
N LEU A 28 1.22 14.25 -20.32
CA LEU A 28 1.63 12.90 -20.73
C LEU A 28 2.49 12.22 -19.66
N VAL A 29 3.41 12.95 -19.03
CA VAL A 29 4.24 12.44 -17.94
C VAL A 29 3.39 12.06 -16.72
N ILE A 30 2.43 12.90 -16.31
CA ILE A 30 1.51 12.58 -15.21
C ILE A 30 0.66 11.36 -15.54
N SER A 31 0.11 11.28 -16.75
CA SER A 31 -0.68 10.12 -17.19
C SER A 31 0.14 8.84 -17.18
N TYR A 32 1.40 8.89 -17.62
CA TYR A 32 2.31 7.75 -17.60
C TYR A 32 2.56 7.25 -16.17
N PHE A 33 2.94 8.12 -15.24
CA PHE A 33 3.15 7.73 -13.84
C PHE A 33 1.85 7.25 -13.16
N GLY A 34 0.71 7.87 -13.50
CA GLY A 34 -0.60 7.42 -13.04
C GLY A 34 -0.94 6.01 -13.52
N TYR A 35 -0.65 5.71 -14.79
CA TYR A 35 -0.86 4.40 -15.38
C TYR A 35 0.03 3.31 -14.75
N GLU A 36 1.34 3.58 -14.62
CA GLU A 36 2.28 2.67 -13.94
C GLU A 36 1.81 2.33 -12.52
N LYS A 37 1.43 3.35 -11.74
CA LYS A 37 0.92 3.16 -10.38
C LYS A 37 -0.37 2.35 -10.35
N TYR A 38 -1.26 2.55 -11.32
CA TYR A 38 -2.49 1.78 -11.46
C TYR A 38 -2.21 0.30 -11.77
N VAL A 39 -1.31 0.02 -12.72
CA VAL A 39 -0.91 -1.35 -13.08
C VAL A 39 -0.28 -2.05 -11.89
N PHE A 40 0.64 -1.39 -11.19
CA PHE A 40 1.26 -1.91 -9.98
C PHE A 40 0.22 -2.25 -8.90
N HIS A 41 -0.70 -1.32 -8.62
CA HIS A 41 -1.76 -1.55 -7.64
C HIS A 41 -2.64 -2.74 -8.05
N LYS A 42 -3.02 -2.85 -9.32
CA LYS A 42 -3.82 -3.97 -9.81
C LYS A 42 -3.10 -5.31 -9.63
N ALA A 43 -1.81 -5.37 -9.97
CA ALA A 43 -1.00 -6.57 -9.77
C ALA A 43 -0.94 -6.96 -8.28
N GLU A 44 -0.75 -5.99 -7.39
CA GLU A 44 -0.74 -6.21 -5.94
C GLU A 44 -2.10 -6.71 -5.39
N GLN A 45 -3.22 -6.23 -5.93
CA GLN A 45 -4.54 -6.73 -5.57
C GLN A 45 -4.79 -8.16 -6.07
N THR A 46 -4.28 -8.50 -7.26
CA THR A 46 -4.31 -9.88 -7.77
C THR A 46 -3.48 -10.81 -6.89
N GLU A 47 -2.24 -10.42 -6.57
CA GLU A 47 -1.36 -11.15 -5.65
C GLU A 47 -2.04 -11.38 -4.29
N THR A 48 -2.60 -10.32 -3.69
CA THR A 48 -3.35 -10.39 -2.43
C THR A 48 -4.46 -11.44 -2.48
N THR A 49 -5.20 -11.49 -3.58
CA THR A 49 -6.31 -12.43 -3.76
C THR A 49 -5.79 -13.87 -3.81
N VAL A 50 -4.65 -14.11 -4.47
CA VAL A 50 -4.00 -15.44 -4.49
C VAL A 50 -3.52 -15.85 -3.09
N LEU A 51 -2.89 -14.93 -2.36
CA LEU A 51 -2.39 -15.20 -1.01
C LEU A 51 -3.51 -15.51 -0.01
N ILE A 52 -4.67 -14.86 -0.14
CA ILE A 52 -5.85 -15.16 0.68
C ILE A 52 -6.43 -16.57 0.40
N LEU A 53 -6.34 -17.04 -0.85
CA LEU A 53 -6.80 -18.38 -1.22
C LEU A 53 -5.81 -19.48 -0.83
N SER A 54 -4.54 -19.11 -0.62
CA SER A 54 -3.45 -20.03 -0.28
C SER A 54 -2.59 -19.49 0.87
N PRO A 55 -3.19 -19.29 2.06
CA PRO A 55 -2.50 -18.69 3.19
C PRO A 55 -1.37 -19.58 3.68
N GLN A 56 -0.27 -18.95 4.07
CA GLN A 56 0.90 -19.62 4.62
C GLN A 56 1.34 -18.95 5.92
N VAL A 57 2.07 -19.70 6.74
CA VAL A 57 2.71 -19.15 7.93
C VAL A 57 3.61 -17.99 7.53
N ASN A 58 3.65 -16.96 8.36
CA ASN A 58 4.33 -15.68 8.16
C ASN A 58 3.71 -14.73 7.12
N ASP A 59 2.58 -15.06 6.50
CA ASP A 59 1.84 -14.07 5.71
C ASP A 59 1.40 -12.89 6.59
N ILE A 60 1.62 -11.68 6.09
CA ILE A 60 1.32 -10.42 6.76
C ILE A 60 0.06 -9.80 6.15
N TYR A 61 -0.97 -9.69 6.98
CA TYR A 61 -2.27 -9.17 6.63
C TYR A 61 -2.37 -7.71 7.07
N PHE A 62 -2.78 -6.86 6.15
CA PHE A 62 -3.00 -5.45 6.39
C PHE A 62 -4.50 -5.21 6.58
N LEU A 63 -4.85 -4.76 7.78
CA LEU A 63 -6.22 -4.71 8.24
C LEU A 63 -6.75 -3.28 8.32
N ASP A 64 -8.00 -3.07 7.91
CA ASP A 64 -8.80 -1.89 8.20
C ASP A 64 -9.89 -2.26 9.20
N PHE A 65 -9.71 -1.84 10.45
CA PHE A 65 -10.59 -2.17 11.56
C PHE A 65 -11.93 -1.44 11.53
N ARG A 66 -12.12 -0.44 10.65
CA ARG A 66 -13.43 0.20 10.47
C ARG A 66 -14.47 -0.76 9.96
N SER A 67 -14.08 -1.68 9.08
CA SER A 67 -14.98 -2.70 8.52
C SER A 67 -15.27 -3.84 9.50
N LEU A 68 -14.55 -3.92 10.63
CA LEU A 68 -14.63 -5.00 11.62
C LEU A 68 -15.39 -4.60 12.89
N SER A 69 -15.50 -3.31 13.20
CA SER A 69 -16.15 -2.85 14.42
C SER A 69 -16.79 -1.47 14.24
N ASP A 70 -18.11 -1.40 14.40
CA ASP A 70 -18.90 -0.16 14.39
C ASP A 70 -18.50 0.85 15.47
N LYS A 71 -17.76 0.40 16.51
CA LYS A 71 -17.41 1.22 17.67
C LYS A 71 -16.04 1.91 17.55
N LEU A 72 -15.26 1.67 16.48
CA LEU A 72 -13.98 2.34 16.28
C LEU A 72 -14.16 3.75 15.70
N GLN A 73 -14.68 4.68 16.52
CA GLN A 73 -14.55 6.13 16.30
C GLN A 73 -13.10 6.63 16.50
N ARG A 74 -12.10 5.74 16.58
CA ARG A 74 -10.71 6.12 16.84
C ARG A 74 -10.03 6.55 15.54
N LYS A 75 -9.19 7.59 15.65
CA LYS A 75 -8.32 8.09 14.56
C LYS A 75 -7.45 6.98 13.95
N ASN A 76 -7.06 5.99 14.75
CA ASN A 76 -6.20 4.89 14.32
C ASN A 76 -7.05 3.65 14.00
N LYS A 77 -6.92 3.18 12.76
CA LYS A 77 -7.83 2.23 12.12
C LYS A 77 -7.13 1.11 11.37
N TYR A 78 -5.85 1.29 11.05
CA TYR A 78 -5.07 0.26 10.37
C TYR A 78 -4.22 -0.51 11.34
N LYS A 79 -4.02 -1.80 11.05
CA LYS A 79 -3.25 -2.69 11.89
C LYS A 79 -2.68 -3.83 11.06
N LEU A 80 -1.60 -4.44 11.53
CA LEU A 80 -1.04 -5.64 10.94
C LEU A 80 -1.49 -6.88 11.70
N ALA A 81 -1.59 -7.99 10.98
CA ALA A 81 -1.68 -9.32 11.57
C ALA A 81 -0.71 -10.26 10.84
N LYS A 82 -0.23 -11.28 11.54
CA LYS A 82 0.65 -12.32 11.00
C LYS A 82 -0.02 -13.68 11.16
N ILE A 83 0.03 -14.53 10.13
CA ILE A 83 -0.36 -15.93 10.27
C ILE A 83 0.74 -16.69 11.01
N VAL A 84 0.38 -17.36 12.10
CA VAL A 84 1.29 -18.21 12.88
C VAL A 84 1.04 -19.70 12.65
N ARG A 85 -0.17 -20.07 12.23
CA ARG A 85 -0.52 -21.46 11.90
C ARG A 85 -1.62 -21.51 10.85
N VAL A 86 -1.55 -22.51 9.98
CA VAL A 86 -2.59 -22.85 9.02
C VAL A 86 -3.07 -24.27 9.33
N SER A 87 -4.37 -24.46 9.43
CA SER A 87 -5.04 -25.75 9.57
C SER A 87 -5.97 -25.98 8.37
N ASP A 88 -6.64 -27.13 8.30
CA ASP A 88 -7.50 -27.49 7.15
C ASP A 88 -8.69 -26.55 6.94
N ASP A 89 -9.22 -25.95 8.00
CA ASP A 89 -10.42 -25.09 7.93
C ASP A 89 -10.20 -23.63 8.41
N ASN A 90 -9.12 -23.39 9.17
CA ASN A 90 -8.90 -22.14 9.90
C ASN A 90 -7.44 -21.69 9.81
N VAL A 91 -7.21 -20.38 9.97
CA VAL A 91 -5.90 -19.80 10.25
C VAL A 91 -5.81 -19.34 11.69
N ALA A 92 -4.64 -19.49 12.31
CA ALA A 92 -4.33 -18.80 13.54
C ALA A 92 -3.55 -17.53 13.19
N ILE A 93 -4.06 -16.38 13.59
CA ILE A 93 -3.41 -15.09 13.38
C ILE A 93 -3.06 -14.41 14.70
N VAL A 94 -1.96 -13.67 14.71
CA VAL A 94 -1.61 -12.76 15.80
C VAL A 94 -1.65 -11.34 15.28
N TYR A 95 -2.26 -10.43 16.04
CA TYR A 95 -2.27 -9.01 15.66
C TYR A 95 -1.01 -8.31 16.15
N GLY A 96 -0.58 -7.27 15.44
CA GLY A 96 0.38 -6.30 15.96
C GLY A 96 -0.15 -5.60 17.21
N ARG A 97 0.70 -4.89 17.95
CA ARG A 97 0.24 -4.07 19.09
C ARG A 97 -0.14 -2.64 18.69
N VAL A 98 0.36 -2.17 17.55
CA VAL A 98 0.23 -0.79 17.11
C VAL A 98 -0.95 -0.60 16.16
N PHE A 99 -1.73 0.46 16.38
CA PHE A 99 -2.73 0.95 15.43
C PHE A 99 -2.22 2.19 14.72
N TYR A 100 -2.46 2.27 13.42
CA TYR A 100 -2.01 3.35 12.55
C TYR A 100 -3.19 4.15 12.01
N GLN A 101 -2.99 5.45 11.80
CA GLN A 101 -3.99 6.33 11.22
C GLN A 101 -4.12 6.16 9.70
N TRP A 102 -3.01 5.87 9.02
CA TRP A 102 -2.90 5.82 7.56
C TRP A 102 -2.23 4.54 7.08
N GLN A 103 -2.58 4.06 5.88
CA GLN A 103 -1.95 2.88 5.27
C GLN A 103 -0.43 3.08 5.07
N TYR A 104 -0.01 4.28 4.66
CA TYR A 104 1.42 4.57 4.48
C TYR A 104 2.19 4.45 5.81
N SER A 105 1.57 4.77 6.96
CA SER A 105 2.21 4.63 8.27
C SER A 105 2.45 3.15 8.63
N VAL A 106 1.59 2.25 8.13
CA VAL A 106 1.79 0.79 8.25
C VAL A 106 2.97 0.33 7.39
N VAL A 107 3.11 0.86 6.17
CA VAL A 107 4.25 0.52 5.32
C VAL A 107 5.54 1.06 5.92
N ASN A 108 5.52 2.29 6.43
CA ASN A 108 6.68 2.92 7.06
C ASN A 108 7.14 2.17 8.32
N SER A 109 6.23 1.67 9.16
CA SER A 109 6.64 0.87 10.32
C SER A 109 7.43 -0.37 9.93
N ILE A 110 7.04 -1.03 8.83
CA ILE A 110 7.79 -2.16 8.28
C ILE A 110 9.14 -1.69 7.74
N GLN A 111 9.17 -0.59 6.97
CA GLN A 111 10.41 -0.01 6.43
C GLN A 111 11.38 0.52 7.49
N TYR A 112 10.91 0.82 8.70
CA TYR A 112 11.75 1.24 9.82
C TYR A 112 12.10 0.08 10.77
N GLY A 113 11.62 -1.13 10.49
CA GLY A 113 12.01 -2.33 11.21
C GLY A 113 11.17 -2.66 12.45
N ASP A 114 10.01 -2.03 12.64
CA ASP A 114 9.14 -2.27 13.81
C ASP A 114 8.78 -3.76 13.96
N LEU A 115 8.61 -4.47 12.84
CA LEU A 115 8.21 -5.89 12.79
C LEU A 115 9.34 -6.87 13.15
N SER A 116 10.59 -6.39 13.27
CA SER A 116 11.70 -7.20 13.75
C SER A 116 11.73 -7.32 15.27
N ASN A 117 10.99 -6.45 15.97
CA ASN A 117 10.85 -6.53 17.42
C ASN A 117 10.01 -7.76 17.78
N ASP A 118 10.52 -8.54 18.73
CA ASP A 118 9.90 -9.77 19.24
C ASP A 118 8.53 -9.51 19.87
N ASP A 119 8.35 -8.34 20.48
CA ASP A 119 7.12 -7.92 21.13
C ASP A 119 6.12 -7.22 20.19
N TYR A 120 6.44 -7.02 18.90
CA TYR A 120 5.54 -6.29 17.99
C TYR A 120 4.19 -6.98 17.85
N PHE A 121 4.19 -8.31 17.73
CA PHE A 121 2.99 -9.12 17.64
C PHE A 121 2.51 -9.56 19.04
N MET A 122 1.20 -9.69 19.18
CA MET A 122 0.58 -10.26 20.37
C MET A 122 0.91 -11.75 20.47
N LEU A 123 1.04 -12.26 21.70
CA LEU A 123 1.37 -13.66 21.96
C LEU A 123 0.19 -14.61 21.77
N LEU A 124 -1.04 -14.11 21.97
CA LEU A 124 -2.24 -14.95 21.92
C LEU A 124 -2.80 -14.97 20.50
N PRO A 125 -2.80 -16.13 19.81
CA PRO A 125 -3.39 -16.25 18.49
C PRO A 125 -4.92 -16.29 18.55
N GLU A 126 -5.54 -15.68 17.55
CA GLU A 126 -6.97 -15.82 17.26
C GLU A 126 -7.15 -16.80 16.10
N TYR A 127 -8.07 -17.75 16.27
CA TYR A 127 -8.41 -18.73 15.23
C TYR A 127 -9.56 -18.20 14.38
N ILE A 128 -9.30 -17.98 13.10
CA ILE A 128 -10.26 -17.42 12.16
C ILE A 128 -10.53 -18.42 11.03
N PRO A 129 -11.79 -18.80 10.79
CA PRO A 129 -12.15 -19.67 9.68
C PRO A 129 -11.80 -19.06 8.32
N PHE A 130 -11.45 -19.88 7.33
CA PHE A 130 -11.17 -19.38 5.97
C PHE A 130 -12.34 -18.62 5.35
N SER A 131 -13.57 -19.04 5.64
CA SER A 131 -14.78 -18.33 5.21
C SER A 131 -14.78 -16.88 5.71
N LYS A 132 -14.38 -16.66 6.96
CA LYS A 132 -14.29 -15.32 7.55
C LYS A 132 -13.16 -14.50 6.95
N ILE A 133 -12.00 -15.10 6.66
CA ILE A 133 -10.91 -14.41 5.95
C ILE A 133 -11.36 -13.93 4.56
N LYS A 134 -12.11 -14.76 3.82
CA LYS A 134 -12.68 -14.38 2.51
C LYS A 134 -13.73 -13.27 2.65
N GLU A 135 -14.56 -13.31 3.68
CA GLU A 135 -15.52 -12.25 3.99
C GLU A 135 -14.80 -10.93 4.33
N MET A 136 -13.77 -10.98 5.18
CA MET A 136 -12.92 -9.84 5.54
C MET A 136 -12.23 -9.24 4.32
N ARG A 137 -11.89 -10.05 3.32
CA ARG A 137 -11.42 -9.53 2.04
C ARG A 137 -12.54 -8.85 1.26
N GLY A 138 -13.70 -9.48 1.15
CA GLY A 138 -14.85 -8.97 0.40
C GLY A 138 -15.38 -7.64 0.93
N ASN A 139 -15.34 -7.42 2.25
CA ASN A 139 -15.78 -6.18 2.88
C ASN A 139 -14.66 -5.13 3.07
N GLY A 140 -13.46 -5.40 2.55
CA GLY A 140 -12.32 -4.50 2.62
C GLY A 140 -11.59 -4.43 3.97
N ALA A 141 -11.98 -5.25 4.95
CA ALA A 141 -11.24 -5.37 6.21
C ALA A 141 -9.81 -5.88 6.00
N ILE A 142 -9.57 -6.79 5.06
CA ILE A 142 -8.23 -7.16 4.57
C ILE A 142 -8.01 -6.47 3.22
N TYR A 143 -7.27 -5.36 3.23
CA TYR A 143 -7.05 -4.57 2.02
C TYR A 143 -5.78 -4.98 1.25
N LEU A 144 -4.81 -5.58 1.95
CA LEU A 144 -3.55 -6.04 1.37
C LEU A 144 -3.04 -7.27 2.14
N VAL A 145 -2.42 -8.21 1.42
CA VAL A 145 -1.66 -9.32 2.00
C VAL A 145 -0.30 -9.37 1.34
N LYS A 146 0.75 -9.58 2.14
CA LYS A 146 2.11 -9.76 1.65
C LYS A 146 2.76 -10.96 2.32
N ARG A 147 3.50 -11.73 1.53
CA ARG A 147 4.33 -12.83 2.01
C ARG A 147 5.78 -12.36 2.11
N PRO A 148 6.40 -12.36 3.30
CA PRO A 148 7.81 -12.06 3.43
C PRO A 148 8.66 -13.04 2.61
N MET A 149 9.63 -12.53 1.86
CA MET A 149 10.62 -13.35 1.16
C MET A 149 11.93 -13.29 1.93
N GLN A 150 12.48 -14.46 2.30
CA GLN A 150 13.68 -14.55 3.15
C GLN A 150 13.52 -13.75 4.47
N ASN A 151 12.33 -13.84 5.08
CA ASN A 151 11.95 -13.11 6.29
C ASN A 151 12.06 -11.58 6.15
N LYS A 152 11.95 -11.05 4.92
CA LYS A 152 11.98 -9.62 4.66
C LYS A 152 10.70 -9.15 3.99
N LEU A 153 10.28 -7.95 4.37
CA LEU A 153 9.20 -7.21 3.75
C LEU A 153 9.60 -5.74 3.70
N TYR A 154 9.39 -5.09 2.54
CA TYR A 154 9.80 -3.69 2.30
C TYR A 154 11.26 -3.38 2.72
N GLY A 155 12.18 -4.33 2.49
CA GLY A 155 13.62 -4.16 2.74
C GLY A 155 14.08 -4.46 4.16
N ASN A 156 13.18 -4.67 5.12
CA ASN A 156 13.53 -4.98 6.52
C ASN A 156 13.06 -6.36 6.94
N PHE A 157 13.67 -6.85 8.03
CA PHE A 157 13.30 -8.12 8.61
C PHE A 157 11.93 -8.05 9.26
N VAL A 158 11.15 -9.10 9.04
CA VAL A 158 9.92 -9.39 9.75
C VAL A 158 10.21 -10.61 10.60
N MET A 159 9.90 -10.52 11.89
CA MET A 159 10.13 -11.62 12.82
C MET A 159 9.47 -12.90 12.32
N SER A 160 10.33 -13.86 11.98
CA SER A 160 9.98 -15.26 11.72
C SER A 160 10.24 -16.04 13.00
N GLU A 161 9.22 -16.74 13.50
CA GLU A 161 9.44 -17.84 14.45
C GLU A 161 10.10 -19.03 13.74
#